data_AF-A0A517N4J6-F1
#
_entry.id   AF-A0A517N4J6-F1
#
_cell.length_a   1.000
_cell.length_b   1.000
_cell.length_c   1.000
_cell.angle_alpha   90.00
_cell.angle_beta   90.00
_cell.angle_gamma   90.00
#
_symmetry.space_group_name_H-M   'P 1'
#
loop_
_entity.id
_entity.type
_entity.pdbx_description
1 polymer ?
#
loop_
_entity_poly.entity_id
_entity_poly.type
_entity_poly.pdbx_seq_one_letter_code
_entity_poly.pdbx_strand_id
1 'polypeptide(L)'
;MKVDNPRGLCSDEASRPWTAILHPGRSANIDGCQGTVVGSQDLILNQSFTTEFDSARGLRTLLDQLLTVRWCTVILFFQRTGNIMNMKLQRLAIAVAPALALAFTPILRADEPSDRGARYEDDAWYDVSEWFDGNDYNPTDEAIGRWDDERFDYRDKQTSTDTDNDIETVDAEEFYGEDWDDGYATFSDKDRDGHYESYSRYHDTDGDYLNDSYATYKDDDGDGMYESYQFSDLAGNSEREVHSSNVAQSTQKGLVGKAQTVSGKITESKYVRRLGGLALLLQVNANDGKSVWVDMGSDPAFQLFEGDSLTATGPISKAGNKQVLVATEIETQGKQVPITRNGRRYSGKIESTRTAKVRGEQRTVAKVKTEDGKTLTVDMGVPSEEKKWKKGDEVNVTGVPVKIGDRVILIADKTKL
;
A
#
# COMPACT_ATOMS: atom_id res chain seq x y z
N MET A 1 69.50 -26.29 34.90
CA MET A 1 70.86 -25.70 34.80
C MET A 1 71.09 -25.33 33.34
N LYS A 2 71.77 -24.20 33.08
CA LYS A 2 71.83 -23.46 31.81
C LYS A 2 70.53 -22.79 31.36
N VAL A 3 70.63 -21.47 31.33
CA VAL A 3 69.77 -20.46 30.70
C VAL A 3 70.35 -20.21 29.31
N ASP A 4 69.52 -19.89 28.32
CA ASP A 4 69.87 -18.99 27.22
C ASP A 4 68.61 -18.23 26.76
N ASN A 5 68.80 -16.95 26.44
CA ASN A 5 67.82 -15.90 26.08
C ASN A 5 68.59 -14.91 25.16
N PRO A 6 68.03 -13.92 24.45
CA PRO A 6 66.64 -13.60 24.14
C PRO A 6 66.33 -13.33 22.64
N ARG A 7 65.02 -13.21 22.33
CA ARG A 7 64.46 -12.24 21.38
C ARG A 7 63.11 -11.78 21.97
N GLY A 8 62.72 -10.51 22.02
CA GLY A 8 63.26 -9.33 21.33
C GLY A 8 62.14 -8.66 20.53
N LEU A 9 61.16 -8.09 21.23
CA LEU A 9 60.05 -7.34 20.62
C LEU A 9 59.79 -6.05 21.41
N CYS A 10 59.88 -4.92 20.72
CA CYS A 10 59.36 -3.62 21.13
C CYS A 10 58.34 -3.19 20.08
N SER A 11 57.17 -2.70 20.51
CA SER A 11 56.35 -1.77 19.74
C SER A 11 55.17 -1.27 20.59
N ASP A 12 55.38 -0.11 21.20
CA ASP A 12 54.48 1.05 21.21
C ASP A 12 52.95 0.81 21.26
N GLU A 13 52.38 0.85 22.46
CA GLU A 13 50.96 1.16 22.67
C GLU A 13 50.78 2.68 22.85
N ALA A 14 50.35 3.35 21.78
CA ALA A 14 50.08 4.79 21.79
C ALA A 14 48.58 5.09 21.99
N SER A 15 48.29 5.85 23.04
CA SER A 15 47.18 6.82 23.16
C SER A 15 45.82 6.47 22.55
N ARG A 16 44.85 6.08 23.39
CA ARG A 16 43.42 6.28 23.13
C ARG A 16 42.88 7.41 24.02
N PRO A 17 42.25 8.47 23.47
CA PRO A 17 41.58 9.48 24.28
C PRO A 17 40.27 8.92 24.86
N TRP A 18 40.01 9.23 26.13
CA TRP A 18 38.73 8.93 26.77
C TRP A 18 37.78 10.12 26.59
N THR A 19 36.65 9.91 25.92
CA THR A 19 35.58 10.91 25.81
C THR A 19 34.66 10.82 27.03
N ALA A 20 34.79 11.78 27.94
CA ALA A 20 33.89 11.89 29.09
C ALA A 20 32.57 12.57 28.66
N ILE A 21 31.46 11.83 28.72
CA ILE A 21 30.12 12.38 28.52
C ILE A 21 29.66 13.01 29.85
N LEU A 22 29.51 14.34 29.86
CA LEU A 22 28.99 15.08 31.02
C LEU A 22 27.49 15.32 30.86
N HIS A 23 26.69 14.75 31.77
CA HIS A 23 25.27 15.08 31.89
C HIS A 23 25.09 16.45 32.59
N PRO A 24 24.29 17.38 32.06
CA PRO A 24 23.90 18.58 32.78
C PRO A 24 22.85 18.22 33.85
N GLY A 25 23.07 18.58 35.11
CA GLY A 25 22.01 18.43 36.14
C GLY A 25 22.40 18.18 37.59
N ARG A 26 23.68 18.21 38.00
CA ARG A 26 24.06 18.15 39.43
C ARG A 26 25.10 19.20 39.81
N SER A 27 24.71 20.11 40.71
CA SER A 27 25.60 21.08 41.34
C SER A 27 26.46 20.41 42.41
N ALA A 28 27.77 20.30 42.15
CA ALA A 28 28.75 20.02 43.19
C ALA A 28 29.34 21.35 43.69
N ASN A 29 29.25 21.59 44.99
CA ASN A 29 29.78 22.80 45.61
C ASN A 29 31.29 22.63 45.81
N ILE A 30 32.10 23.49 45.19
CA ILE A 30 33.56 23.52 45.35
C ILE A 30 33.98 24.97 45.60
N ASP A 31 34.58 25.21 46.77
CA ASP A 31 35.08 26.52 47.17
C ASP A 31 36.29 26.97 46.35
N GLY A 32 36.37 28.29 46.11
CA GLY A 32 37.64 29.00 45.99
C GLY A 32 38.24 29.13 44.59
N CYS A 33 37.81 30.14 43.83
CA CYS A 33 38.74 31.03 43.14
C CYS A 33 38.05 32.36 42.78
N GLN A 34 38.72 33.48 43.03
CA GLN A 34 38.19 34.83 42.74
C GLN A 34 38.31 35.16 41.25
N GLY A 35 37.27 35.72 40.67
CA GLY A 35 37.26 36.23 39.29
C GLY A 35 36.25 37.37 39.13
N THR A 36 36.72 38.61 39.26
CA THR A 36 35.89 39.81 39.09
C THR A 36 35.68 40.09 37.60
N VAL A 37 34.43 40.03 37.12
CA VAL A 37 34.04 40.58 35.81
C VAL A 37 32.85 41.52 35.97
N VAL A 38 32.92 42.65 35.28
CA VAL A 38 32.01 43.78 35.35
C VAL A 38 30.68 43.44 34.66
N GLY A 39 29.57 43.89 35.25
CA GLY A 39 28.23 43.58 34.74
C GLY A 39 27.78 44.45 33.58
N SER A 40 26.67 44.04 32.97
CA SER A 40 25.71 44.92 32.31
C SER A 40 24.31 44.37 32.58
N GLN A 41 23.37 45.27 32.86
CA GLN A 41 21.95 44.96 32.97
C GLN A 41 21.33 45.26 31.62
N ASP A 42 20.56 44.32 31.05
CA ASP A 42 19.57 44.65 30.04
C ASP A 42 18.22 44.06 30.44
N LEU A 43 17.27 44.97 30.71
CA LEU A 43 15.86 44.64 30.83
C LEU A 43 15.31 44.41 29.42
N ILE A 44 14.73 43.24 29.17
CA ILE A 44 13.74 43.07 28.10
C ILE A 44 12.43 42.62 28.73
N LEU A 45 11.58 43.60 29.00
CA LEU A 45 10.13 43.40 29.02
C LEU A 45 9.68 43.13 27.60
N ASN A 46 8.98 42.02 27.35
CA ASN A 46 7.96 42.04 26.30
C ASN A 46 6.76 41.16 26.64
N GLN A 47 5.61 41.56 26.12
CA GLN A 47 4.30 41.29 26.72
C GLN A 47 3.66 40.00 26.21
N SER A 48 3.08 39.22 27.11
CA SER A 48 2.22 38.09 26.79
C SER A 48 0.86 38.59 26.29
N PHE A 49 0.61 38.50 24.98
CA PHE A 49 -0.72 38.69 24.40
C PHE A 49 -1.50 37.37 24.51
N THR A 50 -2.45 37.33 25.44
CA THR A 50 -3.55 36.35 25.43
C THR A 50 -4.70 36.92 24.60
N THR A 51 -5.06 36.25 23.50
CA THR A 51 -6.30 36.53 22.77
C THR A 51 -7.13 35.26 22.68
N GLU A 52 -8.24 35.27 23.42
CA GLU A 52 -9.33 34.30 23.27
C GLU A 52 -9.88 34.38 21.84
N PHE A 53 -10.02 33.23 21.18
CA PHE A 53 -10.72 33.12 19.90
C PHE A 53 -12.16 32.69 20.18
N ASP A 54 -13.05 33.66 20.34
CA ASP A 54 -14.48 33.39 20.46
C ASP A 54 -15.13 33.22 19.08
N SER A 55 -16.11 32.32 19.01
CA SER A 55 -16.61 31.77 17.75
C SER A 55 -17.77 32.57 17.14
N ALA A 56 -18.04 32.30 15.86
CA ALA A 56 -19.27 32.64 15.14
C ALA A 56 -19.64 34.15 15.01
N ARG A 57 -19.12 34.78 13.93
CA ARG A 57 -19.86 35.65 12.98
C ARG A 57 -18.90 36.27 11.94
N GLY A 58 -18.80 35.71 10.73
CA GLY A 58 -17.91 36.29 9.72
C GLY A 58 -17.77 35.61 8.36
N LEU A 59 -18.79 34.91 7.85
CA LEU A 59 -18.67 34.12 6.61
C LEU A 59 -19.91 34.20 5.69
N ARG A 60 -20.43 35.42 5.48
CA ARG A 60 -21.51 35.71 4.52
C ARG A 60 -21.30 36.96 3.64
N THR A 61 -20.06 37.46 3.55
CA THR A 61 -19.78 38.76 2.88
C THR A 61 -18.58 38.71 1.92
N LEU A 62 -18.26 37.53 1.37
CA LEU A 62 -17.12 37.33 0.45
C LEU A 62 -17.43 36.51 -0.82
N LEU A 63 -18.65 36.01 -1.00
CA LEU A 63 -19.03 35.22 -2.19
C LEU A 63 -19.67 36.03 -3.34
N ASP A 64 -20.03 37.29 -3.11
CA ASP A 64 -20.84 38.11 -4.04
C ASP A 64 -20.01 39.04 -4.97
N GLN A 65 -18.66 38.89 -5.00
CA GLN A 65 -17.78 39.78 -5.80
C GLN A 65 -16.91 39.08 -6.87
N LEU A 66 -17.13 37.80 -7.18
CA LEU A 66 -16.28 37.05 -8.12
C LEU A 66 -16.97 36.50 -9.39
N LEU A 67 -18.27 36.79 -9.62
CA LEU A 67 -19.03 36.23 -10.74
C LEU A 67 -19.49 37.24 -11.82
N THR A 68 -18.98 38.47 -11.81
CA THR A 68 -19.50 39.56 -12.68
C THR A 68 -18.47 40.24 -13.58
N VAL A 69 -17.44 39.52 -14.05
CA VAL A 69 -16.52 40.05 -15.09
C VAL A 69 -16.09 38.96 -16.09
N ARG A 70 -16.70 38.97 -17.29
CA ARG A 70 -16.13 38.63 -18.64
C ARG A 70 -17.17 38.06 -19.63
N TRP A 71 -18.16 38.85 -20.01
CA TRP A 71 -18.91 38.68 -21.27
C TRP A 71 -19.28 40.05 -21.86
N CYS A 72 -18.31 40.72 -22.49
CA CYS A 72 -18.50 41.80 -23.50
C CYS A 72 -17.15 42.48 -23.84
N THR A 73 -16.73 42.40 -25.11
CA THR A 73 -15.90 43.36 -25.90
C THR A 73 -15.62 42.65 -27.23
N VAL A 74 -16.52 42.73 -28.22
CA VAL A 74 -16.66 43.79 -29.23
C VAL A 74 -15.74 43.59 -30.45
N ILE A 75 -16.38 43.72 -31.60
CA ILE A 75 -15.93 43.41 -32.96
C ILE A 75 -15.37 44.69 -33.64
N LEU A 76 -14.55 44.50 -34.70
CA LEU A 76 -14.04 45.47 -35.69
C LEU A 76 -12.83 46.36 -35.32
N PHE A 77 -11.73 46.17 -36.06
CA PHE A 77 -11.13 47.24 -36.88
C PHE A 77 -10.61 46.66 -38.21
N PHE A 78 -10.47 47.49 -39.25
CA PHE A 78 -10.31 47.08 -40.66
C PHE A 78 -9.05 47.71 -41.29
N GLN A 79 -8.68 47.28 -42.51
CA GLN A 79 -7.56 47.75 -43.38
C GLN A 79 -6.18 47.06 -43.20
N ARG A 80 -5.36 46.80 -44.24
CA ARG A 80 -5.49 46.97 -45.71
C ARG A 80 -4.28 46.38 -46.48
N THR A 81 -4.52 45.37 -47.33
CA THR A 81 -3.81 44.96 -48.58
C THR A 81 -4.47 43.63 -49.03
N GLY A 82 -4.62 43.25 -50.30
CA GLY A 82 -4.29 43.92 -51.56
C GLY A 82 -3.80 42.93 -52.62
N ASN A 83 -4.70 42.16 -53.26
CA ASN A 83 -4.59 41.45 -54.56
C ASN A 83 -5.88 40.62 -54.76
N ILE A 84 -6.82 40.94 -55.66
CA ILE A 84 -6.84 40.88 -57.14
C ILE A 84 -7.21 39.48 -57.68
N MET A 85 -8.44 39.38 -58.20
CA MET A 85 -9.03 38.35 -59.10
C MET A 85 -9.07 36.88 -58.58
N ASN A 86 -10.12 36.09 -58.81
CA ASN A 86 -11.11 36.17 -59.89
C ASN A 86 -12.53 35.78 -59.44
N MET A 87 -13.52 36.16 -60.25
CA MET A 87 -14.96 36.17 -59.92
C MET A 87 -15.71 35.22 -60.85
N LYS A 88 -16.66 34.41 -60.35
CA LYS A 88 -18.10 34.48 -60.72
C LYS A 88 -18.92 33.20 -60.42
N LEU A 89 -20.14 33.46 -59.94
CA LEU A 89 -21.36 32.62 -59.98
C LEU A 89 -21.29 31.27 -59.20
N GLN A 90 -22.36 30.80 -58.57
CA GLN A 90 -23.77 31.18 -58.69
C GLN A 90 -24.52 31.07 -57.35
N ARG A 91 -25.48 31.96 -57.11
CA ARG A 91 -26.40 31.87 -55.97
C ARG A 91 -27.53 30.91 -56.31
N LEU A 92 -27.92 30.04 -55.38
CA LEU A 92 -29.33 29.81 -55.10
C LEU A 92 -29.49 29.45 -53.61
N ALA A 93 -30.33 30.22 -52.91
CA ALA A 93 -30.81 29.87 -51.58
C ALA A 93 -32.23 29.31 -51.71
N ILE A 94 -32.56 28.28 -50.95
CA ILE A 94 -33.91 27.91 -50.51
C ILE A 94 -33.75 27.24 -49.13
N ALA A 95 -34.60 27.59 -48.18
CA ALA A 95 -34.53 27.15 -46.79
C ALA A 95 -35.63 26.13 -46.46
N VAL A 96 -35.24 24.94 -45.96
CA VAL A 96 -36.07 23.84 -45.38
C VAL A 96 -35.10 22.99 -44.52
N ALA A 97 -35.36 22.55 -43.28
CA ALA A 97 -36.30 23.00 -42.24
C ALA A 97 -35.73 22.59 -40.85
N PRO A 98 -36.07 23.28 -39.74
CA PRO A 98 -35.47 23.03 -38.43
C PRO A 98 -36.20 21.90 -37.67
N ALA A 99 -35.94 20.64 -38.01
CA ALA A 99 -36.40 19.47 -37.25
C ALA A 99 -35.64 18.18 -37.63
N LEU A 100 -34.59 17.82 -36.88
CA LEU A 100 -34.18 16.46 -36.46
C LEU A 100 -32.77 16.56 -35.84
N ALA A 101 -32.72 16.84 -34.53
CA ALA A 101 -31.48 16.86 -33.75
C ALA A 101 -31.70 16.31 -32.32
N LEU A 102 -32.52 15.26 -32.22
CA LEU A 102 -32.74 14.46 -31.03
C LEU A 102 -32.82 12.98 -31.47
N ALA A 103 -32.38 12.08 -30.58
CA ALA A 103 -32.34 10.62 -30.78
C ALA A 103 -31.29 10.07 -31.77
N PHE A 104 -30.02 10.45 -31.59
CA PHE A 104 -28.89 9.51 -31.71
C PHE A 104 -27.78 9.89 -30.71
N THR A 105 -28.13 9.88 -29.42
CA THR A 105 -27.11 9.49 -28.43
C THR A 105 -26.78 8.03 -28.72
N PRO A 106 -25.54 7.65 -29.06
CA PRO A 106 -25.16 6.26 -28.93
C PRO A 106 -25.41 5.90 -27.47
N ILE A 107 -26.33 4.96 -27.23
CA ILE A 107 -26.33 4.27 -25.96
C ILE A 107 -25.03 3.48 -26.01
N LEU A 108 -23.99 4.01 -25.36
CA LEU A 108 -22.88 3.22 -24.87
C LEU A 108 -23.50 2.25 -23.87
N ARG A 109 -24.07 1.17 -24.40
CA ARG A 109 -24.07 -0.09 -23.69
C ARG A 109 -22.60 -0.40 -23.54
N ALA A 110 -22.11 -0.25 -22.31
CA ALA A 110 -21.20 -1.24 -21.81
C ALA A 110 -21.92 -2.58 -22.01
N ASP A 111 -21.67 -3.25 -23.14
CA ASP A 111 -21.81 -4.69 -23.21
C ASP A 111 -20.79 -5.18 -22.19
N GLU A 112 -21.25 -5.40 -20.94
CA GLU A 112 -20.46 -6.04 -19.90
C GLU A 112 -19.93 -7.34 -20.51
N PRO A 113 -18.61 -7.46 -20.77
CA PRO A 113 -18.09 -8.58 -21.53
C PRO A 113 -18.02 -9.76 -20.60
N SER A 114 -19.17 -10.46 -20.51
CA SER A 114 -19.53 -11.54 -19.59
C SER A 114 -18.33 -12.13 -18.84
N ASP A 115 -18.06 -11.51 -17.70
CA ASP A 115 -17.31 -12.07 -16.59
C ASP A 115 -15.92 -12.66 -16.94
N ARG A 116 -15.14 -11.92 -17.72
CA ARG A 116 -13.71 -12.21 -17.98
C ARG A 116 -12.75 -11.81 -16.83
N GLY A 117 -13.29 -11.35 -15.69
CA GLY A 117 -12.51 -10.82 -14.58
C GLY A 117 -12.36 -11.75 -13.38
N ALA A 118 -13.40 -12.52 -13.04
CA ALA A 118 -13.35 -13.33 -11.83
C ALA A 118 -12.38 -14.52 -11.93
N ARG A 119 -11.77 -14.90 -10.82
CA ARG A 119 -11.01 -16.17 -10.70
C ARG A 119 -11.75 -17.24 -9.90
N TYR A 120 -12.84 -16.88 -9.22
CA TYR A 120 -13.54 -17.73 -8.26
C TYR A 120 -15.07 -17.67 -8.46
N GLU A 121 -15.76 -18.80 -8.23
CA GLU A 121 -17.23 -18.98 -8.35
C GLU A 121 -17.69 -19.76 -7.12
N ASP A 122 -18.87 -19.42 -6.59
CA ASP A 122 -19.39 -19.87 -5.29
C ASP A 122 -19.72 -21.38 -5.25
N ASP A 123 -20.49 -21.88 -6.22
CA ASP A 123 -20.88 -23.30 -6.37
C ASP A 123 -19.71 -24.29 -6.22
N ALA A 124 -18.53 -23.90 -6.72
CA ALA A 124 -17.32 -24.73 -6.70
C ALA A 124 -16.77 -24.94 -5.28
N TRP A 125 -17.02 -23.99 -4.38
CA TRP A 125 -16.48 -23.98 -3.03
C TRP A 125 -17.40 -24.68 -2.04
N TYR A 126 -18.73 -24.67 -2.22
CA TYR A 126 -19.64 -25.53 -1.46
C TYR A 126 -19.25 -27.01 -1.53
N ASP A 127 -18.87 -27.47 -2.72
CA ASP A 127 -18.42 -28.83 -3.01
C ASP A 127 -17.13 -29.20 -2.25
N VAL A 128 -16.22 -28.24 -2.08
CA VAL A 128 -15.01 -28.35 -1.23
C VAL A 128 -15.40 -28.32 0.25
N SER A 129 -16.38 -27.50 0.60
CA SER A 129 -16.88 -27.25 1.95
C SER A 129 -17.36 -28.53 2.63
N GLU A 130 -18.26 -29.29 1.97
CA GLU A 130 -18.78 -30.56 2.51
C GLU A 130 -17.68 -31.60 2.77
N TRP A 131 -16.58 -31.54 2.01
CA TRP A 131 -15.43 -32.43 2.15
C TRP A 131 -14.51 -32.03 3.32
N PHE A 132 -14.47 -30.75 3.69
CA PHE A 132 -13.78 -30.33 4.90
C PHE A 132 -14.50 -30.77 6.16
N ASP A 133 -15.84 -30.80 6.11
CA ASP A 133 -16.70 -30.71 7.29
C ASP A 133 -16.90 -32.00 8.06
N GLY A 134 -16.73 -33.16 7.42
CA GLY A 134 -16.50 -34.47 8.05
C GLY A 134 -17.47 -34.94 9.15
N ASN A 135 -18.58 -34.22 9.36
CA ASN A 135 -19.39 -34.21 10.59
C ASN A 135 -18.60 -33.80 11.86
N ASP A 136 -17.47 -33.11 11.71
CA ASP A 136 -16.53 -32.68 12.76
C ASP A 136 -16.12 -31.19 12.70
N TYR A 137 -16.65 -30.38 11.76
CA TYR A 137 -16.51 -28.92 11.81
C TYR A 137 -17.41 -28.31 12.89
N ASN A 138 -16.83 -28.06 14.07
CA ASN A 138 -17.25 -26.91 14.87
C ASN A 138 -16.77 -25.65 14.13
N PRO A 139 -17.63 -24.66 13.84
CA PRO A 139 -17.16 -23.35 13.46
C PRO A 139 -16.44 -22.72 14.66
N THR A 140 -15.13 -22.96 14.73
CA THR A 140 -14.24 -22.28 15.66
C THR A 140 -14.30 -20.79 15.35
N ASP A 141 -14.56 -20.02 16.39
CA ASP A 141 -14.67 -18.57 16.52
C ASP A 141 -13.40 -17.78 16.13
N GLU A 142 -12.42 -18.45 15.53
CA GLU A 142 -11.11 -17.94 15.12
C GLU A 142 -11.05 -17.64 13.61
N ALA A 143 -11.40 -16.41 13.21
CA ALA A 143 -11.14 -15.91 11.86
C ALA A 143 -9.61 -15.91 11.56
N ILE A 144 -9.22 -16.15 10.30
CA ILE A 144 -7.79 -16.25 9.90
C ILE A 144 -7.09 -14.88 9.91
N GLY A 145 -6.69 -14.46 11.10
CA GLY A 145 -6.18 -13.12 11.41
C GLY A 145 -6.44 -12.72 12.85
N ARG A 146 -7.47 -13.30 13.48
CA ARG A 146 -7.67 -13.31 14.94
C ARG A 146 -7.19 -14.64 15.53
N TRP A 147 -5.95 -14.98 15.22
CA TRP A 147 -5.26 -16.09 15.84
C TRP A 147 -4.45 -15.57 17.01
N ASP A 148 -5.01 -15.57 18.21
CA ASP A 148 -4.19 -15.94 19.34
C ASP A 148 -3.90 -17.44 19.26
N ASP A 149 -2.71 -17.84 19.72
CA ASP A 149 -2.27 -19.24 19.80
C ASP A 149 -2.19 -19.69 21.27
N GLU A 150 -2.81 -18.92 22.17
CA GLU A 150 -2.68 -18.94 23.64
C GLU A 150 -1.22 -18.99 24.15
N ARG A 151 -0.23 -18.62 23.33
CA ARG A 151 1.19 -18.71 23.66
C ARG A 151 1.86 -17.35 23.54
N PHE A 152 2.63 -17.03 24.56
CA PHE A 152 3.39 -15.79 24.62
C PHE A 152 4.61 -15.83 23.68
N ASP A 153 4.53 -15.27 22.47
CA ASP A 153 5.70 -14.85 21.69
C ASP A 153 6.13 -13.42 22.09
N TYR A 154 7.43 -13.15 21.99
CA TYR A 154 8.00 -11.81 22.03
C TYR A 154 7.41 -10.91 20.92
N ARG A 155 6.96 -11.49 19.79
CA ARG A 155 6.22 -10.76 18.74
C ARG A 155 4.83 -10.33 19.17
N ASP A 156 4.13 -11.09 20.00
CA ASP A 156 2.82 -10.68 20.53
C ASP A 156 2.94 -9.52 21.52
N LYS A 157 4.14 -9.30 22.09
CA LYS A 157 4.37 -8.06 22.84
C LYS A 157 4.32 -6.80 21.93
N GLN A 158 4.50 -6.92 20.62
CA GLN A 158 4.25 -5.82 19.65
C GLN A 158 2.78 -5.75 19.19
N THR A 159 1.91 -6.65 19.66
CA THR A 159 0.46 -6.67 19.39
C THR A 159 -0.37 -6.47 20.65
N SER A 160 0.25 -6.60 21.83
CA SER A 160 -0.31 -6.40 23.17
C SER A 160 -0.90 -5.00 23.37
N THR A 161 -2.04 -4.96 24.08
CA THR A 161 -2.77 -3.73 24.41
C THR A 161 -2.31 -3.10 25.73
N ASP A 162 -1.10 -3.41 26.24
CA ASP A 162 -0.48 -2.65 27.35
C ASP A 162 0.18 -1.36 26.83
N THR A 163 -0.68 -0.47 26.32
CA THR A 163 -0.37 0.74 25.54
C THR A 163 0.16 1.91 26.39
N ASP A 164 1.02 1.67 27.38
CA ASP A 164 1.33 2.67 28.41
C ASP A 164 2.64 3.47 28.26
N ASN A 165 3.51 3.23 27.25
CA ASN A 165 4.53 4.23 26.82
C ASN A 165 5.14 4.13 25.39
N ASP A 166 5.18 2.97 24.71
CA ASP A 166 6.11 2.75 23.57
C ASP A 166 5.40 2.57 22.20
N ILE A 167 4.60 3.55 21.73
CA ILE A 167 3.81 3.41 20.48
C ILE A 167 4.68 3.57 19.20
N GLU A 168 5.50 2.55 18.91
CA GLU A 168 6.23 2.40 17.64
C GLU A 168 5.38 1.75 16.51
N THR A 169 4.23 1.19 16.86
CA THR A 169 3.27 0.57 15.92
C THR A 169 1.99 1.38 15.81
N VAL A 170 1.55 1.65 14.57
CA VAL A 170 0.25 2.27 14.24
C VAL A 170 -0.58 1.26 13.45
N ASP A 171 -1.90 1.23 13.63
CA ASP A 171 -2.76 0.34 12.84
C ASP A 171 -2.94 0.87 11.40
N ALA A 172 -3.18 -0.01 10.43
CA ALA A 172 -3.26 0.37 9.02
C ALA A 172 -4.36 1.39 8.75
N GLU A 173 -5.48 1.24 9.44
CA GLU A 173 -6.69 2.04 9.30
C GLU A 173 -6.44 3.47 9.81
N GLU A 174 -5.68 3.62 10.91
CA GLU A 174 -5.25 4.94 11.41
C GLU A 174 -4.22 5.60 10.47
N PHE A 175 -3.27 4.83 9.94
CA PHE A 175 -2.25 5.41 9.09
C PHE A 175 -2.77 5.75 7.69
N TYR A 176 -3.54 4.86 7.06
CA TYR A 176 -3.91 4.95 5.65
C TYR A 176 -5.38 5.27 5.40
N GLY A 177 -6.27 4.98 6.35
CA GLY A 177 -7.72 4.95 6.18
C GLY A 177 -8.28 3.53 6.12
N GLU A 178 -9.59 3.41 6.33
CA GLU A 178 -10.32 2.17 6.65
C GLU A 178 -10.24 1.05 5.58
N ASP A 179 -9.89 1.36 4.32
CA ASP A 179 -9.92 0.40 3.18
C ASP A 179 -8.52 -0.03 2.65
N TRP A 180 -7.44 0.19 3.41
CA TRP A 180 -6.07 0.09 2.88
C TRP A 180 -5.28 -1.16 3.28
N ASP A 181 -5.33 -2.20 2.44
CA ASP A 181 -4.32 -3.27 2.43
C ASP A 181 -3.67 -3.48 1.06
N ASP A 182 -2.64 -2.68 0.76
CA ASP A 182 -1.72 -2.89 -0.37
C ASP A 182 -0.62 -3.95 -0.06
N GLY A 183 -0.79 -4.78 0.98
CA GLY A 183 0.13 -5.88 1.33
C GLY A 183 0.27 -6.92 0.22
N TYR A 184 -0.82 -7.17 -0.52
CA TYR A 184 -0.89 -8.11 -1.65
C TYR A 184 -0.97 -7.41 -3.01
N ALA A 185 -0.58 -6.14 -3.06
CA ALA A 185 -0.44 -5.39 -4.31
C ALA A 185 0.64 -6.01 -5.20
N THR A 186 0.28 -6.25 -6.46
CA THR A 186 1.18 -6.72 -7.52
C THR A 186 1.20 -5.72 -8.65
N PHE A 187 2.39 -5.34 -9.09
CA PHE A 187 2.62 -4.42 -10.20
C PHE A 187 3.39 -5.15 -11.30
N SER A 188 2.95 -5.01 -12.54
CA SER A 188 3.64 -5.51 -13.73
C SER A 188 4.15 -4.33 -14.52
N ASP A 189 5.46 -4.31 -14.76
CA ASP A 189 6.16 -3.48 -15.73
C ASP A 189 7.01 -4.48 -16.56
N LYS A 190 6.57 -4.79 -17.79
CA LYS A 190 7.16 -5.86 -18.61
C LYS A 190 8.31 -5.36 -19.46
N ASP A 191 8.26 -4.11 -19.93
CA ASP A 191 9.32 -3.53 -20.78
C ASP A 191 10.34 -2.69 -20.01
N ARG A 192 10.04 -2.33 -18.76
CA ARG A 192 10.91 -1.61 -17.79
C ARG A 192 11.13 -0.15 -18.15
N ASP A 193 10.13 0.51 -18.73
CA ASP A 193 10.15 1.94 -18.96
C ASP A 193 9.71 2.77 -17.73
N GLY A 194 9.18 2.12 -16.68
CA GLY A 194 8.64 2.74 -15.48
C GLY A 194 7.14 3.03 -15.53
N HIS A 195 6.41 2.50 -16.50
CA HIS A 195 4.95 2.48 -16.57
C HIS A 195 4.44 1.05 -16.30
N TYR A 196 3.70 0.87 -15.21
CA TYR A 196 3.12 -0.42 -14.86
C TYR A 196 1.88 -0.71 -15.72
N GLU A 197 1.99 -1.59 -16.73
CA GLU A 197 0.85 -1.89 -17.62
C GLU A 197 -0.30 -2.63 -16.92
N SER A 198 -0.06 -3.16 -15.71
CA SER A 198 -1.14 -3.58 -14.83
C SER A 198 -0.77 -3.56 -13.35
N TYR A 199 -1.73 -3.17 -12.53
CA TYR A 199 -1.73 -3.33 -11.08
C TYR A 199 -2.85 -4.28 -10.69
N SER A 200 -2.63 -5.13 -9.69
CA SER A 200 -3.70 -5.91 -9.09
C SER A 200 -3.57 -5.96 -7.58
N ARG A 201 -4.71 -5.84 -6.90
CA ARG A 201 -4.80 -6.01 -5.45
C ARG A 201 -6.06 -6.78 -5.09
N TYR A 202 -6.05 -7.26 -3.86
CA TYR A 202 -7.26 -7.70 -3.20
C TYR A 202 -7.90 -6.53 -2.45
N HIS A 203 -9.17 -6.70 -2.10
CA HIS A 203 -9.94 -5.76 -1.29
C HIS A 203 -10.66 -6.54 -0.19
N ASP A 204 -10.68 -5.96 1.00
CA ASP A 204 -11.64 -6.22 2.05
C ASP A 204 -12.68 -5.09 1.96
N THR A 205 -13.96 -5.43 1.84
CA THR A 205 -15.07 -4.48 1.71
C THR A 205 -16.07 -4.55 2.87
N ASP A 206 -15.88 -5.47 3.83
CA ASP A 206 -16.68 -5.54 5.05
C ASP A 206 -15.90 -5.33 6.37
N GLY A 207 -14.57 -5.12 6.28
CA GLY A 207 -13.70 -4.72 7.39
C GLY A 207 -13.41 -5.85 8.38
N ASP A 208 -13.63 -7.11 7.98
CA ASP A 208 -13.36 -8.27 8.82
C ASP A 208 -11.92 -8.78 8.75
N TYR A 209 -11.08 -8.07 7.99
CA TYR A 209 -9.71 -8.38 7.64
C TYR A 209 -9.58 -9.70 6.86
N LEU A 210 -10.51 -9.97 5.95
CA LEU A 210 -10.38 -11.03 4.94
C LEU A 210 -10.70 -10.47 3.56
N ASN A 211 -9.86 -10.83 2.59
CA ASN A 211 -10.05 -10.34 1.24
C ASN A 211 -11.26 -11.01 0.61
N ASP A 212 -12.21 -10.22 0.16
CA ASP A 212 -13.51 -10.69 -0.33
C ASP A 212 -13.70 -10.42 -1.83
N SER A 213 -12.75 -9.71 -2.43
CA SER A 213 -12.76 -9.32 -3.81
C SER A 213 -11.34 -9.07 -4.32
N TYR A 214 -11.18 -9.11 -5.64
CA TYR A 214 -9.91 -8.94 -6.34
C TYR A 214 -10.11 -8.08 -7.58
N ALA A 215 -9.19 -7.15 -7.82
CA ALA A 215 -9.24 -6.27 -8.98
C ALA A 215 -7.89 -6.21 -9.69
N THR A 216 -7.93 -6.26 -11.03
CA THR A 216 -6.79 -5.99 -11.92
C THR A 216 -7.09 -4.75 -12.75
N TYR A 217 -6.30 -3.71 -12.59
CA TYR A 217 -6.32 -2.45 -13.33
C TYR A 217 -5.28 -2.50 -14.46
N LYS A 218 -5.56 -1.87 -15.61
CA LYS A 218 -4.69 -1.89 -16.79
C LYS A 218 -4.55 -0.51 -17.41
N ASP A 219 -3.31 -0.23 -17.80
CA ASP A 219 -2.94 0.89 -18.66
C ASP A 219 -3.03 0.33 -20.10
N ASP A 220 -4.08 0.70 -20.83
CA ASP A 220 -4.38 0.15 -22.15
C ASP A 220 -3.73 0.96 -23.29
N ASP A 221 -3.23 2.19 -23.03
CA ASP A 221 -2.60 3.05 -24.04
C ASP A 221 -1.15 3.49 -23.74
N GLY A 222 -0.65 3.22 -22.54
CA GLY A 222 0.74 3.44 -22.10
C GLY A 222 1.03 4.83 -21.55
N ASP A 223 0.02 5.64 -21.21
CA ASP A 223 0.25 7.00 -20.71
C ASP A 223 0.68 7.06 -19.22
N GLY A 224 0.55 5.95 -18.48
CA GLY A 224 0.85 5.85 -17.05
C GLY A 224 -0.37 6.05 -16.14
N MET A 225 -1.58 6.08 -16.67
CA MET A 225 -2.84 5.99 -15.93
C MET A 225 -3.41 4.55 -16.01
N TYR A 226 -4.63 4.32 -15.50
CA TYR A 226 -5.31 3.03 -15.64
C TYR A 226 -6.75 3.26 -16.14
N GLU A 227 -7.07 2.82 -17.36
CA GLU A 227 -8.33 3.15 -18.06
C GLU A 227 -9.38 2.07 -17.84
N SER A 228 -8.94 0.81 -17.73
CA SER A 228 -9.80 -0.34 -17.54
C SER A 228 -9.47 -1.13 -16.27
N TYR A 229 -10.47 -1.85 -15.77
CA TYR A 229 -10.29 -2.80 -14.68
C TYR A 229 -11.11 -4.06 -14.91
N GLN A 230 -10.65 -5.15 -14.34
CA GLN A 230 -11.32 -6.43 -14.25
C GLN A 230 -11.55 -6.73 -12.77
N PHE A 231 -12.79 -6.98 -12.39
CA PHE A 231 -13.20 -7.18 -11.00
C PHE A 231 -13.67 -8.63 -10.78
N SER A 232 -13.40 -9.15 -9.59
CA SER A 232 -13.86 -10.44 -9.07
C SER A 232 -14.45 -10.21 -7.70
N ASP A 233 -15.72 -10.53 -7.49
CA ASP A 233 -16.18 -10.87 -6.15
C ASP A 233 -15.66 -12.28 -5.81
N LEU A 234 -15.34 -12.53 -4.54
CA LEU A 234 -14.89 -13.83 -4.02
C LEU A 234 -15.88 -14.37 -2.99
N ALA A 235 -16.58 -13.48 -2.29
CA ALA A 235 -17.49 -13.83 -1.21
C ALA A 235 -18.85 -14.33 -1.71
N GLY A 236 -19.26 -14.01 -2.95
CA GLY A 236 -20.53 -14.45 -3.55
C GLY A 236 -21.79 -13.77 -2.99
N ASN A 237 -21.64 -13.03 -1.89
CA ASN A 237 -22.71 -12.43 -1.11
C ASN A 237 -23.34 -11.23 -1.83
N SER A 238 -24.34 -11.53 -2.67
CA SER A 238 -25.13 -10.53 -3.41
C SER A 238 -25.91 -9.51 -2.56
N GLU A 239 -25.95 -9.66 -1.23
CA GLU A 239 -26.69 -8.79 -0.29
C GLU A 239 -25.83 -7.65 0.33
N ARG A 240 -24.59 -7.45 -0.10
CA ARG A 240 -23.71 -6.40 0.45
C ARG A 240 -24.21 -4.98 0.16
N GLU A 241 -24.23 -4.15 1.21
CA GLU A 241 -24.72 -2.76 1.17
C GLU A 241 -23.87 -1.85 0.28
N VAL A 242 -22.57 -2.14 0.16
CA VAL A 242 -21.67 -1.55 -0.84
C VAL A 242 -21.40 -2.57 -1.92
N HIS A 243 -21.83 -2.28 -3.15
CA HIS A 243 -21.47 -3.11 -4.30
C HIS A 243 -19.96 -2.99 -4.56
N SER A 244 -19.24 -4.10 -4.43
CA SER A 244 -17.78 -4.20 -4.34
C SER A 244 -17.04 -3.65 -5.57
N SER A 245 -17.67 -3.62 -6.74
CA SER A 245 -17.17 -2.95 -7.95
C SER A 245 -17.07 -1.42 -7.83
N ASN A 246 -17.84 -0.78 -6.94
CA ASN A 246 -17.69 0.65 -6.64
C ASN A 246 -16.38 0.95 -5.93
N VAL A 247 -15.90 0.04 -5.06
CA VAL A 247 -14.61 0.17 -4.37
C VAL A 247 -13.48 0.09 -5.38
N ALA A 248 -13.55 -0.85 -6.32
CA ALA A 248 -12.58 -0.92 -7.41
C ALA A 248 -12.60 0.35 -8.29
N GLN A 249 -13.78 0.85 -8.68
CA GLN A 249 -13.89 2.08 -9.48
C GLN A 249 -13.42 3.34 -8.73
N SER A 250 -13.57 3.41 -7.41
CA SER A 250 -13.05 4.53 -6.61
C SER A 250 -11.53 4.46 -6.51
N THR A 251 -10.98 3.25 -6.34
CA THR A 251 -9.53 2.97 -6.34
C THR A 251 -8.92 3.40 -7.67
N GLN A 252 -9.47 2.97 -8.81
CA GLN A 252 -8.99 3.30 -10.15
C GLN A 252 -8.69 4.80 -10.34
N LYS A 253 -9.60 5.68 -9.90
CA LYS A 253 -9.47 7.14 -10.04
C LYS A 253 -8.34 7.77 -9.23
N GLY A 254 -7.79 7.04 -8.25
CA GLY A 254 -6.69 7.48 -7.39
C GLY A 254 -5.34 6.84 -7.74
N LEU A 255 -5.30 5.90 -8.69
CA LEU A 255 -4.10 5.19 -9.09
C LEU A 255 -3.38 5.90 -10.25
N VAL A 256 -2.05 5.79 -10.25
CA VAL A 256 -1.17 6.20 -11.34
C VAL A 256 -0.21 5.03 -11.59
N GLY A 257 -0.21 4.49 -12.80
CA GLY A 257 0.68 3.42 -13.25
C GLY A 257 2.12 3.87 -13.48
N LYS A 258 2.39 5.18 -13.47
CA LYS A 258 3.77 5.70 -13.56
C LYS A 258 4.54 5.54 -12.23
N ALA A 259 5.64 4.79 -12.27
CA ALA A 259 6.62 4.72 -11.20
C ALA A 259 7.24 6.10 -10.93
N GLN A 260 7.46 6.40 -9.66
CA GLN A 260 8.18 7.58 -9.20
C GLN A 260 9.40 7.14 -8.38
N THR A 261 10.44 7.96 -8.41
CA THR A 261 11.66 7.73 -7.62
C THR A 261 11.80 8.85 -6.59
N VAL A 262 11.87 8.46 -5.31
CA VAL A 262 12.11 9.36 -4.19
C VAL A 262 13.51 9.08 -3.65
N SER A 263 14.41 10.06 -3.76
CA SER A 263 15.75 10.03 -3.18
C SER A 263 15.90 11.11 -2.12
N GLY A 264 16.37 10.75 -0.94
CA GLY A 264 16.48 11.68 0.17
C GLY A 264 17.05 11.04 1.45
N LYS A 265 16.82 11.70 2.59
CA LYS A 265 17.13 11.16 3.92
C LYS A 265 15.86 10.70 4.63
N ILE A 266 15.95 9.58 5.34
CA ILE A 266 14.91 9.11 6.25
C ILE A 266 14.82 10.09 7.43
N THR A 267 13.63 10.60 7.72
CA THR A 267 13.35 11.55 8.81
C THR A 267 12.49 10.98 9.93
N GLU A 268 11.75 9.91 9.65
CA GLU A 268 10.90 9.20 10.60
C GLU A 268 10.75 7.75 10.11
N SER A 269 10.71 6.77 11.01
CA SER A 269 10.33 5.39 10.70
C SER A 269 9.17 4.93 11.56
N LYS A 270 8.23 4.15 11.00
CA LYS A 270 7.08 3.59 11.72
C LYS A 270 6.84 2.15 11.29
N TYR A 271 6.39 1.32 12.21
CA TYR A 271 5.79 0.05 11.86
C TYR A 271 4.27 0.22 11.76
N VAL A 272 3.69 -0.25 10.67
CA VAL A 272 2.24 -0.30 10.50
C VAL A 272 1.75 -1.73 10.60
N ARG A 273 0.84 -2.01 11.51
CA ARG A 273 0.17 -3.30 11.63
C ARG A 273 -0.77 -3.48 10.45
N ARG A 274 -0.62 -4.60 9.73
CA ARG A 274 -1.54 -5.03 8.66
C ARG A 274 -2.01 -6.45 8.92
N LEU A 275 -2.96 -6.89 8.10
CA LEU A 275 -3.40 -8.27 8.02
C LEU A 275 -2.24 -9.24 7.68
N GLY A 276 -1.53 -9.72 8.72
CA GLY A 276 -0.49 -10.75 8.61
C GLY A 276 0.93 -10.31 8.98
N GLY A 277 1.13 -9.09 9.48
CA GLY A 277 2.42 -8.68 10.01
C GLY A 277 2.56 -7.17 10.18
N LEU A 278 3.78 -6.75 10.52
CA LEU A 278 4.19 -5.35 10.50
C LEU A 278 4.76 -5.01 9.12
N ALA A 279 4.43 -3.84 8.60
CA ALA A 279 5.08 -3.25 7.44
C ALA A 279 5.91 -2.03 7.86
N LEU A 280 7.12 -1.88 7.31
CA LEU A 280 7.97 -0.74 7.58
C LEU A 280 7.58 0.44 6.69
N LEU A 281 7.23 1.56 7.32
CA LEU A 281 7.05 2.85 6.70
C LEU A 281 8.23 3.77 7.00
N LEU A 282 8.74 4.43 5.98
CA LEU A 282 9.83 5.40 6.09
C LEU A 282 9.36 6.75 5.54
N GLN A 283 9.42 7.80 6.35
CA GLN A 283 9.26 9.15 5.85
C GLN A 283 10.60 9.60 5.27
N VAL A 284 10.61 9.94 3.97
CA VAL A 284 11.80 10.43 3.27
C VAL A 284 11.62 11.90 2.94
N ASN A 285 12.54 12.74 3.40
CA ASN A 285 12.65 14.12 2.93
C ASN A 285 13.47 14.10 1.64
N ALA A 286 12.76 14.22 0.51
CA ALA A 286 13.30 14.14 -0.82
C ALA A 286 14.19 15.35 -1.15
N ASN A 287 15.09 15.17 -2.13
CA ASN A 287 16.03 16.22 -2.55
C ASN A 287 15.37 17.50 -3.10
N ASP A 288 14.07 17.48 -3.42
CA ASP A 288 13.29 18.66 -3.81
C ASP A 288 12.59 19.39 -2.63
N GLY A 289 12.83 18.91 -1.40
CA GLY A 289 12.26 19.44 -0.17
C GLY A 289 10.85 18.95 0.18
N LYS A 290 10.28 18.01 -0.60
CA LYS A 290 9.02 17.36 -0.23
C LYS A 290 9.28 16.18 0.70
N SER A 291 8.37 15.98 1.66
CA SER A 291 8.33 14.76 2.47
C SER A 291 7.35 13.77 1.85
N VAL A 292 7.78 12.52 1.66
CA VAL A 292 6.97 11.43 1.10
C VAL A 292 7.10 10.20 2.00
N TRP A 293 5.98 9.53 2.27
CA TRP A 293 5.98 8.24 2.94
C TRP A 293 6.28 7.12 1.94
N VAL A 294 7.22 6.25 2.29
CA VAL A 294 7.64 5.10 1.48
C VAL A 294 7.22 3.83 2.22
N ASP A 295 6.39 3.02 1.56
CA ASP A 295 5.98 1.70 2.06
C ASP A 295 6.93 0.61 1.57
N MET A 296 7.70 0.07 2.52
CA MET A 296 8.71 -0.98 2.28
C MET A 296 8.11 -2.39 2.32
N GLY A 297 6.82 -2.52 2.65
CA GLY A 297 6.21 -3.81 2.95
C GLY A 297 6.76 -4.46 4.22
N SER A 298 6.59 -5.77 4.34
CA SER A 298 6.87 -6.56 5.56
C SER A 298 8.20 -7.33 5.52
N ASP A 299 9.16 -6.95 4.68
CA ASP A 299 10.47 -7.61 4.65
C ASP A 299 11.38 -7.09 5.79
N PRO A 300 11.76 -7.92 6.78
CA PRO A 300 12.60 -7.50 7.90
C PRO A 300 14.09 -7.37 7.54
N ALA A 301 14.49 -7.63 6.30
CA ALA A 301 15.90 -7.54 5.88
C ALA A 301 16.43 -6.09 5.80
N PHE A 302 15.56 -5.09 5.78
CA PHE A 302 15.94 -3.68 5.66
C PHE A 302 16.42 -3.08 7.00
N GLN A 303 17.74 -3.05 7.18
CA GLN A 303 18.39 -2.28 8.25
C GLN A 303 18.54 -0.81 7.81
N LEU A 304 17.44 -0.06 7.90
CA LEU A 304 17.38 1.36 7.55
C LEU A 304 16.92 2.16 8.78
N PHE A 305 17.62 3.25 9.10
CA PHE A 305 17.39 4.07 10.29
C PHE A 305 17.21 5.54 9.93
N GLU A 306 16.72 6.34 10.89
CA GLU A 306 16.65 7.79 10.72
C GLU A 306 18.03 8.40 10.42
N GLY A 307 18.06 9.32 9.46
CA GLY A 307 19.28 9.96 8.97
C GLY A 307 20.00 9.23 7.83
N ASP A 308 19.69 7.95 7.58
CA ASP A 308 20.22 7.21 6.41
C ASP A 308 19.70 7.80 5.10
N SER A 309 20.50 7.64 4.04
CA SER A 309 20.08 7.98 2.68
C SER A 309 19.36 6.80 2.04
N LEU A 310 18.20 7.07 1.43
CA LEU A 310 17.41 6.08 0.71
C LEU A 310 17.03 6.63 -0.67
N THR A 311 17.11 5.77 -1.68
CA THR A 311 16.36 5.93 -2.93
C THR A 311 15.33 4.82 -3.00
N ALA A 312 14.07 5.14 -3.25
CA ALA A 312 12.99 4.18 -3.43
C ALA A 312 12.24 4.45 -4.74
N THR A 313 11.89 3.40 -5.47
CA THR A 313 11.12 3.44 -6.71
C THR A 313 9.85 2.60 -6.57
N GLY A 314 8.73 3.16 -7.00
CA GLY A 314 7.42 2.53 -6.96
C GLY A 314 6.33 3.51 -7.41
N PRO A 315 5.09 3.05 -7.64
CA PRO A 315 3.98 3.96 -7.91
C PRO A 315 3.60 4.74 -6.65
N ILE A 316 3.03 5.93 -6.82
CA ILE A 316 2.42 6.67 -5.71
C ILE A 316 0.94 6.36 -5.68
N SER A 317 0.50 5.83 -4.54
CA SER A 317 -0.91 5.65 -4.21
C SER A 317 -1.37 6.73 -3.24
N LYS A 318 -2.66 7.05 -3.29
CA LYS A 318 -3.30 7.98 -2.36
C LYS A 318 -4.09 7.22 -1.30
N ALA A 319 -3.70 7.39 -0.04
CA ALA A 319 -4.34 6.78 1.12
C ALA A 319 -4.89 7.89 2.02
N GLY A 320 -6.22 8.05 2.05
CA GLY A 320 -6.88 9.17 2.69
C GLY A 320 -6.41 10.54 2.14
N ASN A 321 -5.73 11.33 2.99
CA ASN A 321 -5.10 12.59 2.61
C ASN A 321 -3.59 12.49 2.34
N LYS A 322 -2.98 11.31 2.49
CA LYS A 322 -1.54 11.07 2.32
C LYS A 322 -1.23 10.56 0.91
N GLN A 323 -0.03 10.86 0.44
CA GLN A 323 0.59 10.19 -0.70
C GLN A 323 1.64 9.23 -0.17
N VAL A 324 1.61 7.98 -0.65
CA VAL A 324 2.52 6.93 -0.23
C VAL A 324 3.13 6.31 -1.48
N LEU A 325 4.46 6.29 -1.55
CA LEU A 325 5.20 5.54 -2.57
C LEU A 325 5.22 4.08 -2.15
N VAL A 326 4.59 3.23 -2.94
CA VAL A 326 4.45 1.79 -2.71
C VAL A 326 5.70 1.11 -3.27
N ALA A 327 6.79 1.03 -2.50
CA ALA A 327 8.08 0.69 -3.06
C ALA A 327 8.10 -0.74 -3.64
N THR A 328 8.57 -0.85 -4.89
CA THR A 328 8.85 -2.09 -5.61
C THR A 328 10.34 -2.37 -5.69
N GLU A 329 11.16 -1.32 -5.57
CA GLU A 329 12.62 -1.39 -5.55
C GLU A 329 13.17 -0.30 -4.63
N ILE A 330 14.29 -0.58 -3.95
CA ILE A 330 15.11 0.44 -3.30
C ILE A 330 16.55 0.37 -3.80
N GLU A 331 17.26 1.49 -3.72
CA GLU A 331 18.71 1.53 -3.77
C GLU A 331 19.26 1.95 -2.41
N THR A 332 20.09 1.09 -1.82
CA THR A 332 20.83 1.37 -0.59
C THR A 332 22.28 0.93 -0.76
N GLN A 333 23.23 1.74 -0.28
CA GLN A 333 24.67 1.48 -0.41
C GLN A 333 25.15 1.23 -1.87
N GLY A 334 24.49 1.85 -2.86
CA GLY A 334 24.78 1.64 -4.28
C GLY A 334 24.31 0.30 -4.85
N LYS A 335 23.40 -0.40 -4.15
CA LYS A 335 22.81 -1.67 -4.58
C LYS A 335 21.30 -1.55 -4.70
N GLN A 336 20.79 -1.89 -5.86
CA GLN A 336 19.38 -2.13 -6.11
C GLN A 336 18.92 -3.42 -5.40
N VAL A 337 17.81 -3.34 -4.68
CA VAL A 337 17.16 -4.44 -3.97
C VAL A 337 15.67 -4.40 -4.29
N PRO A 338 15.12 -5.42 -4.99
CA PRO A 338 13.69 -5.50 -5.26
C PRO A 338 12.91 -5.82 -3.98
N ILE A 339 11.84 -5.09 -3.72
CA ILE A 339 10.92 -5.38 -2.61
C ILE A 339 9.94 -6.46 -3.08
N THR A 340 9.91 -7.60 -2.39
CA THR A 340 9.00 -8.69 -2.77
C THR A 340 7.77 -8.71 -1.86
N ARG A 341 6.69 -8.08 -2.31
CA ARG A 341 5.35 -8.21 -1.72
C ARG A 341 4.79 -9.60 -2.06
N ASN A 342 4.74 -10.50 -1.08
CA ASN A 342 4.21 -11.85 -1.23
C ASN A 342 3.01 -12.04 -0.31
N GLY A 343 2.15 -13.01 -0.63
CA GLY A 343 1.19 -13.58 0.29
C GLY A 343 1.78 -14.02 1.65
N ARG A 344 0.91 -14.24 2.63
CA ARG A 344 1.26 -14.86 3.92
C ARG A 344 1.86 -16.24 3.71
N ARG A 345 2.88 -16.57 4.50
CA ARG A 345 3.53 -17.89 4.46
C ARG A 345 3.01 -18.81 5.56
N TYR A 346 2.65 -20.02 5.17
CA TYR A 346 2.23 -21.09 6.07
C TYR A 346 3.01 -22.38 5.77
N SER A 347 3.31 -23.14 6.81
CA SER A 347 3.98 -24.44 6.72
C SER A 347 3.13 -25.52 7.39
N GLY A 348 3.08 -26.70 6.80
CA GLY A 348 2.25 -27.79 7.32
C GLY A 348 2.34 -29.07 6.51
N LYS A 349 1.47 -30.03 6.82
CA LYS A 349 1.34 -31.31 6.10
C LYS A 349 -0.02 -31.43 5.44
N ILE A 350 -0.05 -31.91 4.20
CA ILE A 350 -1.30 -32.19 3.51
C ILE A 350 -2.01 -33.38 4.19
N GLU A 351 -3.19 -33.14 4.76
CA GLU A 351 -4.06 -34.21 5.29
C GLU A 351 -4.83 -34.90 4.16
N SER A 352 -5.23 -34.14 3.13
CA SER A 352 -5.97 -34.62 1.97
C SER A 352 -5.98 -33.58 0.84
N THR A 353 -6.23 -34.04 -0.40
CA THR A 353 -6.38 -33.18 -1.59
C THR A 353 -7.64 -33.57 -2.36
N ARG A 354 -8.30 -32.59 -2.99
CA ARG A 354 -9.43 -32.78 -3.91
C ARG A 354 -9.25 -31.88 -5.13
N THR A 355 -9.87 -32.23 -6.25
CA THR A 355 -10.00 -31.31 -7.39
C THR A 355 -11.40 -30.69 -7.37
N ALA A 356 -11.47 -29.38 -7.50
CA ALA A 356 -12.71 -28.60 -7.57
C ALA A 356 -12.76 -27.84 -8.90
N LYS A 357 -13.96 -27.58 -9.43
CA LYS A 357 -14.13 -26.89 -10.70
C LYS A 357 -14.54 -25.43 -10.47
N VAL A 358 -13.56 -24.54 -10.39
CA VAL A 358 -13.73 -23.11 -10.12
C VAL A 358 -13.76 -22.36 -11.47
N ARG A 359 -14.84 -21.65 -11.79
CA ARG A 359 -14.99 -20.86 -13.03
C ARG A 359 -14.72 -21.62 -14.33
N GLY A 360 -15.20 -22.85 -14.41
CA GLY A 360 -14.90 -23.73 -15.54
C GLY A 360 -13.56 -24.48 -15.46
N GLU A 361 -12.58 -23.95 -14.72
CA GLU A 361 -11.23 -24.50 -14.59
C GLU A 361 -11.12 -25.49 -13.44
N GLN A 362 -10.38 -26.58 -13.64
CA GLN A 362 -10.06 -27.52 -12.56
C GLN A 362 -8.94 -26.94 -11.69
N ARG A 363 -9.14 -26.89 -10.37
CA ARG A 363 -8.13 -26.46 -9.37
C ARG A 363 -7.89 -27.56 -8.35
N THR A 364 -6.65 -27.68 -7.87
CA THR A 364 -6.32 -28.61 -6.78
C THR A 364 -6.46 -27.88 -5.46
N VAL A 365 -7.33 -28.36 -4.58
CA VAL A 365 -7.48 -27.84 -3.22
C VAL A 365 -6.86 -28.83 -2.23
N ALA A 366 -6.13 -28.32 -1.26
CA ALA A 366 -5.52 -29.10 -0.18
C ALA A 366 -6.09 -28.71 1.20
N LYS A 367 -6.32 -29.72 2.05
CA LYS A 367 -6.48 -29.57 3.51
C LYS A 367 -5.09 -29.70 4.11
N VAL A 368 -4.54 -28.61 4.61
CA VAL A 368 -3.18 -28.54 5.17
C VAL A 368 -3.27 -28.37 6.68
N LYS A 369 -2.71 -29.31 7.44
CA LYS A 369 -2.52 -29.17 8.88
C LYS A 369 -1.23 -28.39 9.15
N THR A 370 -1.33 -27.21 9.73
CA THR A 370 -0.18 -26.36 10.04
C THR A 370 0.61 -26.87 11.23
N GLU A 371 1.83 -26.35 11.43
CA GLU A 371 2.75 -26.79 12.49
C GLU A 371 2.21 -26.51 13.92
N ASP A 372 1.37 -25.51 14.08
CA ASP A 372 0.60 -25.18 15.30
C ASP A 372 -0.60 -26.13 15.55
N GLY A 373 -0.92 -27.01 14.60
CA GLY A 373 -2.03 -27.95 14.65
C GLY A 373 -3.34 -27.44 14.05
N LYS A 374 -3.42 -26.17 13.63
CA LYS A 374 -4.58 -25.60 12.91
C LYS A 374 -4.74 -26.23 11.52
N THR A 375 -5.85 -25.92 10.85
CA THR A 375 -6.21 -26.50 9.55
C THR A 375 -6.49 -25.39 8.55
N LEU A 376 -5.88 -25.46 7.37
CA LEU A 376 -6.03 -24.50 6.29
C LEU A 376 -6.60 -25.15 5.02
N THR A 377 -7.56 -24.48 4.41
CA THR A 377 -7.99 -24.73 3.03
C THR A 377 -7.10 -23.94 2.09
N VAL A 378 -6.46 -24.61 1.13
CA VAL A 378 -5.52 -23.96 0.20
C VAL A 378 -5.87 -24.28 -1.24
N ASP A 379 -6.09 -23.26 -2.07
CA ASP A 379 -6.06 -23.40 -3.53
C ASP A 379 -4.58 -23.53 -3.96
N MET A 380 -4.19 -24.75 -4.34
CA MET A 380 -2.84 -25.06 -4.82
C MET A 380 -2.66 -24.73 -6.31
N GLY A 381 -3.69 -24.18 -6.97
CA GLY A 381 -3.72 -23.81 -8.37
C GLY A 381 -4.15 -24.95 -9.31
N VAL A 382 -3.96 -24.73 -10.60
CA VAL A 382 -4.29 -25.69 -11.67
C VAL A 382 -3.51 -27.00 -11.48
N PRO A 383 -4.14 -28.19 -11.55
CA PRO A 383 -3.44 -29.46 -11.48
C PRO A 383 -2.34 -29.56 -12.54
N SER A 384 -1.10 -29.82 -12.10
CA SER A 384 0.06 -30.05 -12.98
C SER A 384 0.54 -31.49 -12.88
N GLU A 385 0.90 -32.11 -14.00
CA GLU A 385 1.49 -33.45 -14.00
C GLU A 385 2.84 -33.52 -13.27
N GLU A 386 3.58 -32.41 -13.27
CA GLU A 386 4.88 -32.28 -12.60
C GLU A 386 4.74 -32.20 -11.08
N LYS A 387 3.57 -31.75 -10.59
CA LYS A 387 3.38 -31.34 -9.19
C LYS A 387 2.17 -32.01 -8.55
N LYS A 388 2.35 -33.30 -8.22
CA LYS A 388 1.31 -34.16 -7.65
C LYS A 388 1.37 -34.15 -6.12
N TRP A 389 0.60 -33.24 -5.54
CA TRP A 389 0.33 -33.13 -4.10
C TRP A 389 -0.31 -34.40 -3.54
N LYS A 390 0.20 -34.92 -2.42
CA LYS A 390 -0.29 -36.15 -1.77
C LYS A 390 -0.47 -35.95 -0.27
N LYS A 391 -1.33 -36.78 0.31
CA LYS A 391 -1.45 -36.90 1.77
C LYS A 391 -0.10 -37.26 2.39
N GLY A 392 0.30 -36.50 3.40
CA GLY A 392 1.55 -36.65 4.14
C GLY A 392 2.71 -35.77 3.63
N ASP A 393 2.58 -35.16 2.46
CA ASP A 393 3.58 -34.22 1.94
C ASP A 393 3.69 -33.00 2.88
N GLU A 394 4.92 -32.63 3.23
CA GLU A 394 5.22 -31.33 3.85
C GLU A 394 5.16 -30.24 2.78
N VAL A 395 4.51 -29.12 3.10
CA VAL A 395 4.33 -28.01 2.17
C VAL A 395 4.62 -26.67 2.82
N ASN A 396 5.30 -25.82 2.06
CA ASN A 396 5.44 -24.40 2.33
C ASN A 396 4.56 -23.66 1.31
N VAL A 397 3.50 -23.03 1.80
CA VAL A 397 2.55 -22.25 0.99
C VAL A 397 2.79 -20.77 1.24
N THR A 398 2.64 -19.96 0.20
CA THR A 398 2.66 -18.49 0.27
C THR A 398 1.49 -17.99 -0.55
N GLY A 399 0.58 -17.23 0.06
CA GLY A 399 -0.69 -16.88 -0.58
C GLY A 399 -1.54 -15.87 0.16
N VAL A 400 -2.66 -15.47 -0.43
CA VAL A 400 -3.58 -14.47 0.12
C VAL A 400 -4.77 -15.13 0.79
N PRO A 401 -5.09 -14.82 2.06
CA PRO A 401 -6.31 -15.30 2.70
C PRO A 401 -7.51 -14.56 2.11
N VAL A 402 -8.50 -15.31 1.63
CA VAL A 402 -9.75 -14.79 1.06
C VAL A 402 -10.96 -15.41 1.72
N LYS A 403 -12.05 -14.64 1.81
CA LYS A 403 -13.34 -15.07 2.35
C LYS A 403 -14.26 -15.52 1.20
N ILE A 404 -14.81 -16.72 1.32
CA ILE A 404 -15.74 -17.33 0.37
C ILE A 404 -16.88 -17.94 1.18
N GLY A 405 -18.08 -17.37 1.06
CA GLY A 405 -19.19 -17.69 1.95
C GLY A 405 -18.83 -17.45 3.42
N ASP A 406 -18.91 -18.51 4.24
CA ASP A 406 -18.55 -18.52 5.66
C ASP A 406 -17.09 -18.93 5.93
N ARG A 407 -16.27 -19.13 4.88
CA ARG A 407 -14.97 -19.80 4.99
C ARG A 407 -13.81 -18.91 4.58
N VAL A 408 -12.66 -19.17 5.19
CA VAL A 408 -11.40 -18.63 4.70
C VAL A 408 -10.63 -19.67 3.90
N ILE A 409 -10.16 -19.25 2.74
CA ILE A 409 -9.36 -20.05 1.82
C ILE A 409 -8.08 -19.29 1.49
N LEU A 410 -6.95 -20.00 1.46
CA LEU A 410 -5.67 -19.43 1.07
C LEU A 410 -5.45 -19.64 -0.42
N ILE A 411 -5.48 -18.57 -1.21
CA ILE A 411 -5.08 -18.61 -2.62
C ILE A 411 -3.55 -18.63 -2.69
N ALA A 412 -2.94 -19.73 -3.12
CA ALA A 412 -1.49 -19.83 -3.14
C ALA A 412 -0.85 -19.17 -4.39
N ASP A 413 -0.06 -18.13 -4.18
CA ASP A 413 0.83 -17.55 -5.20
C ASP A 413 2.03 -18.46 -5.48
N LYS A 414 2.57 -19.07 -4.41
CA LYS A 414 3.76 -19.92 -4.44
C LYS A 414 3.57 -21.10 -3.51
N THR A 415 3.94 -22.28 -3.98
CA THR A 415 3.90 -23.53 -3.21
C THR A 415 5.22 -24.28 -3.40
N LYS A 416 5.76 -24.85 -2.33
CA LYS A 416 6.97 -25.69 -2.36
C LYS A 416 6.73 -26.97 -1.57
N LEU A 417 7.17 -28.09 -2.15
CA LEU A 417 7.47 -29.35 -1.45
C LEU A 417 8.86 -29.24 -0.82
#